data_AF-A0A096B5U6-F1
#
_entry.id   AF-A0A096B5U6-F1
#
_cell.length_a   1.000
_cell.length_b   1.000
_cell.length_c   1.000
_cell.angle_alpha   90.00
_cell.angle_beta   90.00
_cell.angle_gamma   90.00
#
_symmetry.space_group_name_H-M   'P 1'
#
loop_
_entity.id
_entity.type
_entity.pdbx_description
1 polymer ?
#
loop_
_entity_poly.entity_id
_entity_poly.type
_entity_poly.pdbx_seq_one_letter_code
_entity_poly.pdbx_strand_id
1 'polypeptide(L)'
;MDNTQHTYFAELKLALQKAGYTVQAVEDGHLPIEWNDRRLCQVTESGGIRFRTDDTTDPAAEAARSRVTDIAGVVREYMTLIEQAPDLKADGLGENYKLLAEFNGAVLAGHPGRYGVEFVTWEWSCGRTGLWQGHYYDPGSGPNGYLSAKQDFCVRSGLMDQHRLFTNEQLAEVYRCVSETLESAYLITPERQKLLEGVSEQIRWAVPDLPELVSQSNERELEAMSQEEQLDVTMEM
;
A
#
# COMPACT_ATOMS: atom_id res chain seq x y z
N MET A 1 -4.54 30.59 -9.93
CA MET A 1 -4.76 29.15 -9.73
C MET A 1 -3.39 28.58 -9.41
N ASP A 2 -3.27 28.01 -8.22
CA ASP A 2 -1.98 27.75 -7.57
C ASP A 2 -1.31 26.55 -8.25
N ASN A 3 -0.02 26.64 -8.56
CA ASN A 3 0.72 25.57 -9.28
C ASN A 3 0.61 24.21 -8.56
N THR A 4 0.48 24.29 -7.24
CA THR A 4 0.26 23.23 -6.25
C THR A 4 -1.07 22.47 -6.40
N GLN A 5 -2.13 23.15 -6.87
CA GLN A 5 -3.44 22.52 -7.10
C GLN A 5 -3.38 21.61 -8.33
N HIS A 6 -2.68 22.06 -9.38
CA HIS A 6 -2.49 21.29 -10.61
C HIS A 6 -1.64 20.05 -10.37
N THR A 7 -0.63 20.12 -9.49
CA THR A 7 0.23 18.98 -9.16
C THR A 7 -0.50 17.91 -8.34
N TYR A 8 -1.31 18.30 -7.35
CA TYR A 8 -2.09 17.33 -6.56
C TYR A 8 -3.08 16.53 -7.41
N PHE A 9 -3.91 17.19 -8.22
CA PHE A 9 -4.89 16.47 -9.04
C PHE A 9 -4.22 15.64 -10.15
N ALA A 10 -3.08 16.07 -10.68
CA ALA A 10 -2.30 15.26 -11.61
C ALA A 10 -1.80 13.96 -10.96
N GLU A 11 -1.25 14.05 -9.75
CA GLU A 11 -0.77 12.89 -9.00
C GLU A 11 -1.92 11.97 -8.59
N LEU A 12 -3.00 12.54 -8.05
CA LEU A 12 -4.19 11.80 -7.62
C LEU A 12 -4.82 11.03 -8.80
N LYS A 13 -4.84 11.65 -9.99
CA LYS A 13 -5.33 11.00 -11.21
C LYS A 13 -4.51 9.76 -11.54
N LEU A 14 -3.18 9.83 -11.49
CA LEU A 14 -2.32 8.67 -11.75
C LEU A 14 -2.57 7.54 -10.75
N ALA A 15 -2.65 7.88 -9.46
CA ALA A 15 -2.90 6.91 -8.40
C ALA A 15 -4.27 6.22 -8.54
N LEU A 16 -5.33 6.97 -8.83
CA LEU A 16 -6.68 6.44 -9.00
C LEU A 16 -6.82 5.58 -10.26
N GLN A 17 -6.19 5.98 -11.37
CA GLN A 17 -6.18 5.18 -12.60
C GLN A 17 -5.49 3.83 -12.40
N LYS A 18 -4.35 3.80 -11.69
CA LYS A 18 -3.69 2.53 -11.33
C LYS A 18 -4.54 1.66 -10.40
N ALA A 19 -5.39 2.27 -9.57
CA ALA A 19 -6.33 1.56 -8.71
C ALA A 19 -7.62 1.11 -9.45
N GLY A 20 -7.71 1.31 -10.77
CA GLY A 20 -8.83 0.85 -11.60
C GLY A 20 -10.01 1.82 -11.68
N TYR A 21 -9.85 3.07 -11.23
CA TYR A 21 -10.90 4.09 -11.34
C TYR A 21 -10.78 4.89 -12.64
N THR A 22 -11.93 5.33 -13.14
CA THR A 22 -11.97 6.31 -14.23
C THR A 22 -12.02 7.71 -13.63
N VAL A 23 -11.14 8.60 -14.10
CA VAL A 23 -10.99 9.96 -13.57
C VAL A 23 -11.31 10.97 -14.67
N GLN A 24 -12.33 11.79 -14.44
CA GLN A 24 -12.79 12.80 -15.39
C GLN A 24 -11.99 14.11 -15.28
N ALA A 25 -12.25 15.05 -16.19
CA ALA A 25 -11.69 16.39 -16.09
C ALA A 25 -12.18 17.11 -14.83
N VAL A 26 -11.38 18.04 -14.30
CA VAL A 26 -11.78 18.83 -13.13
C VAL A 26 -12.98 19.69 -13.47
N GLU A 27 -14.04 19.60 -12.67
CA GLU A 27 -15.29 20.34 -12.79
C GLU A 27 -15.51 21.14 -11.50
N ASP A 28 -15.69 22.47 -11.60
CA ASP A 28 -15.95 23.36 -10.46
C ASP A 28 -14.95 23.26 -9.28
N GLY A 29 -13.69 22.90 -9.57
CA GLY A 29 -12.65 22.69 -8.56
C GLY A 29 -12.69 21.32 -7.88
N HIS A 30 -13.43 20.37 -8.44
CA HIS A 30 -13.53 18.99 -7.96
C HIS A 30 -13.10 18.02 -9.04
N LEU A 31 -12.40 16.95 -8.66
CA LEU A 31 -12.01 15.86 -9.54
C LEU A 31 -13.09 14.77 -9.52
N PRO A 32 -13.91 14.60 -10.58
CA PRO A 32 -14.97 13.61 -10.59
C PRO A 32 -14.42 12.21 -10.87
N ILE A 33 -14.88 11.23 -10.08
CA ILE A 33 -14.43 9.84 -10.12
C ILE A 33 -15.60 8.94 -10.51
N GLU A 34 -15.32 8.02 -11.42
CA GLU A 34 -16.24 7.00 -11.91
C GLU A 34 -15.72 5.59 -11.60
N TRP A 35 -16.67 4.69 -11.34
CA TRP A 35 -16.43 3.28 -11.10
C TRP A 35 -17.60 2.49 -11.69
N ASN A 36 -17.29 1.43 -12.46
CA ASN A 36 -18.28 0.63 -13.20
C ASN A 36 -19.22 1.50 -14.08
N ASP A 37 -18.64 2.43 -14.86
CA ASP A 37 -19.36 3.34 -15.75
C ASP A 37 -20.42 4.23 -15.07
N ARG A 38 -20.29 4.44 -13.76
CA ARG A 38 -21.17 5.29 -12.96
C ARG A 38 -20.35 6.27 -12.14
N ARG A 39 -20.92 7.46 -11.94
CA ARG A 39 -20.34 8.48 -11.06
C ARG A 39 -20.33 7.96 -9.63
N LEU A 40 -19.15 7.88 -9.03
CA LEU A 40 -18.96 7.36 -7.69
C LEU A 40 -18.91 8.49 -6.65
N CYS A 41 -18.04 9.48 -6.89
CA CYS A 41 -17.84 10.63 -6.02
C CYS A 41 -17.04 11.74 -6.74
N GLN A 42 -16.71 12.81 -6.02
CA GLN A 42 -15.77 13.83 -6.45
C GLN A 42 -14.79 14.15 -5.32
N VAL A 43 -13.53 14.37 -5.67
CA VAL A 43 -12.49 14.78 -4.72
C VAL A 43 -12.30 16.29 -4.79
N THR A 44 -12.35 16.94 -3.64
CA THR A 44 -12.08 18.38 -3.49
C THR A 44 -10.57 18.66 -3.50
N GLU A 45 -10.21 19.91 -3.71
CA GLU A 45 -8.82 20.36 -3.54
C GLU A 45 -8.28 20.13 -2.13
N SER A 46 -9.09 20.01 -1.08
CA SER A 46 -8.57 19.67 0.26
C SER A 46 -8.43 18.17 0.50
N GLY A 47 -8.70 17.33 -0.51
CA GLY A 47 -8.76 15.87 -0.37
C GLY A 47 -10.07 15.34 0.22
N GLY A 48 -11.03 16.20 0.53
CA GLY A 48 -12.36 15.79 0.98
C GLY A 48 -13.20 15.20 -0.15
N ILE A 49 -14.09 14.26 0.18
CA ILE A 49 -14.93 13.54 -0.79
C ILE A 49 -16.37 14.08 -0.76
N ARG A 50 -16.96 14.26 -1.94
CA ARG A 50 -18.38 14.60 -2.13
C ARG A 50 -19.07 13.51 -2.96
N PHE A 51 -20.24 13.08 -2.55
CA PHE A 51 -21.05 12.10 -3.28
C PHE A 51 -22.54 12.41 -3.04
N ARG A 52 -23.42 11.85 -3.88
CA ARG A 52 -24.87 12.06 -3.72
C ARG A 52 -25.40 11.11 -2.67
N THR A 53 -26.25 11.61 -1.78
CA THR A 53 -26.87 10.81 -0.71
C THR A 53 -27.77 9.68 -1.25
N ASP A 54 -28.26 9.80 -2.47
CA ASP A 54 -29.07 8.75 -3.10
C ASP A 54 -28.25 7.51 -3.51
N ASP A 55 -26.91 7.59 -3.48
CA ASP A 55 -25.96 6.51 -3.84
C ASP A 55 -25.45 5.69 -2.62
N THR A 56 -26.08 5.83 -1.45
CA THR A 56 -25.58 5.26 -0.17
C THR A 56 -25.99 3.81 0.11
N THR A 57 -26.81 3.18 -0.72
CA THR A 57 -27.37 1.85 -0.41
C THR A 57 -26.57 0.67 -0.96
N ASP A 58 -25.57 0.91 -1.81
CA ASP A 58 -24.72 -0.15 -2.38
C ASP A 58 -23.41 -0.29 -1.56
N PRO A 59 -23.22 -1.42 -0.83
CA PRO A 59 -22.01 -1.66 -0.05
C PRO A 59 -20.74 -1.68 -0.90
N ALA A 60 -20.82 -2.11 -2.17
CA ALA A 60 -19.67 -2.14 -3.05
C ALA A 60 -19.24 -0.73 -3.47
N ALA A 61 -20.21 0.15 -3.74
CA ALA A 61 -19.94 1.56 -3.98
C ALA A 61 -19.40 2.28 -2.73
N GLU A 62 -19.85 1.89 -1.53
CA GLU A 62 -19.30 2.40 -0.28
C GLU A 62 -17.83 2.00 -0.08
N ALA A 63 -17.50 0.73 -0.28
CA ALA A 63 -16.12 0.25 -0.21
C ALA A 63 -15.22 0.94 -1.26
N ALA A 64 -15.72 1.10 -2.49
CA ALA A 64 -15.02 1.85 -3.54
C ALA A 64 -14.78 3.32 -3.14
N ARG A 65 -15.79 4.01 -2.57
CA ARG A 65 -15.64 5.38 -2.05
C ARG A 65 -14.64 5.46 -0.90
N SER A 66 -14.65 4.48 0.02
CA SER A 66 -13.67 4.39 1.10
C SER A 66 -12.26 4.33 0.52
N ARG A 67 -12.03 3.44 -0.45
CA ARG A 67 -10.73 3.30 -1.11
C ARG A 67 -10.30 4.58 -1.84
N VAL A 68 -11.23 5.30 -2.49
CA VAL A 68 -10.92 6.63 -3.06
C VAL A 68 -10.51 7.63 -1.97
N THR A 69 -11.18 7.61 -0.82
CA THR A 69 -10.85 8.45 0.33
C THR A 69 -9.43 8.16 0.83
N ASP A 70 -9.09 6.88 0.99
CA ASP A 70 -7.77 6.46 1.46
C ASP A 70 -6.67 6.88 0.48
N ILE A 71 -6.89 6.65 -0.82
CA ILE A 71 -5.96 7.08 -1.88
C ILE A 71 -5.78 8.61 -1.85
N ALA A 72 -6.88 9.37 -1.80
CA ALA A 72 -6.85 10.83 -1.80
C ALA A 72 -6.14 11.40 -0.56
N GLY A 73 -6.33 10.76 0.60
CA GLY A 73 -5.66 11.10 1.85
C GLY A 73 -4.15 10.86 1.78
N VAL A 74 -3.73 9.67 1.33
CA VAL A 74 -2.30 9.36 1.20
C VAL A 74 -1.62 10.25 0.17
N VAL A 75 -2.24 10.50 -0.99
CA VAL A 75 -1.71 11.44 -1.99
C VAL A 75 -1.56 12.85 -1.43
N ARG A 76 -2.55 13.31 -0.65
CA ARG A 76 -2.47 14.61 0.00
C ARG A 76 -1.33 14.66 1.01
N GLU A 77 -1.14 13.62 1.83
CA GLU A 77 -0.07 13.52 2.82
C GLU A 77 1.30 13.72 2.15
N TYR A 78 1.66 12.88 1.18
CA TYR A 78 3.01 12.95 0.63
C TYR A 78 3.24 14.16 -0.27
N MET A 79 2.22 14.66 -0.99
CA MET A 79 2.37 15.88 -1.79
C MET A 79 2.65 17.09 -0.89
N THR A 80 1.95 17.17 0.24
CA THR A 80 2.18 18.23 1.24
C THR A 80 3.60 18.14 1.82
N LEU A 81 4.08 16.92 2.12
CA LEU A 81 5.44 16.72 2.61
C LEU A 81 6.49 17.13 1.57
N ILE A 82 6.31 16.76 0.32
CA ILE A 82 7.21 17.11 -0.79
C ILE A 82 7.29 18.63 -0.99
N GLU A 83 6.15 19.32 -0.93
CA GLU A 83 6.08 20.77 -1.09
C GLU A 83 6.82 21.51 0.03
N GLN A 84 6.77 20.98 1.26
CA GLN A 84 7.39 21.58 2.43
C GLN A 84 8.84 21.13 2.64
N ALA A 85 9.24 20.03 2.04
CA ALA A 85 10.54 19.42 2.25
C ALA A 85 11.68 20.24 1.64
N PRO A 86 12.83 20.34 2.34
CA PRO A 86 14.04 20.90 1.76
C PRO A 86 14.59 20.00 0.65
N ASP A 87 15.40 20.57 -0.22
CA ASP A 87 16.16 19.78 -1.20
C ASP A 87 17.16 18.87 -0.49
N LEU A 88 17.16 17.59 -0.86
CA LEU A 88 18.17 16.64 -0.45
C LEU A 88 19.44 16.91 -1.24
N LYS A 89 20.55 17.15 -0.54
CA LYS A 89 21.85 17.43 -1.13
C LYS A 89 22.84 16.34 -0.76
N ALA A 90 23.34 15.63 -1.75
CA ALA A 90 24.40 14.65 -1.63
C ALA A 90 25.28 14.68 -2.90
N ASP A 91 26.53 14.28 -2.76
CA ASP A 91 27.51 14.26 -3.83
C ASP A 91 27.04 13.30 -4.95
N GLY A 92 26.96 13.83 -6.17
CA GLY A 92 26.51 13.06 -7.34
C GLY A 92 25.00 12.79 -7.40
N LEU A 93 24.21 13.29 -6.45
CA LEU A 93 22.75 13.19 -6.52
C LEU A 93 22.22 14.21 -7.55
N GLY A 94 21.28 13.76 -8.38
CA GLY A 94 20.55 14.62 -9.30
C GLY A 94 19.74 15.71 -8.58
N GLU A 95 19.25 16.68 -9.35
CA GLU A 95 18.42 17.75 -8.81
C GLU A 95 17.00 17.26 -8.44
N ASN A 96 16.31 18.04 -7.61
CA ASN A 96 14.89 17.89 -7.27
C ASN A 96 14.50 16.68 -6.40
N TYR A 97 15.45 16.01 -5.74
CA TYR A 97 15.12 15.12 -4.62
C TYR A 97 14.76 15.95 -3.39
N LYS A 98 13.66 15.61 -2.74
CA LYS A 98 13.15 16.23 -1.52
C LYS A 98 13.39 15.32 -0.33
N LEU A 99 13.98 15.86 0.73
CA LEU A 99 14.21 15.12 1.98
C LEU A 99 12.92 15.08 2.81
N LEU A 100 12.20 13.96 2.77
CA LEU A 100 10.91 13.82 3.48
C LEU A 100 11.11 13.44 4.94
N ALA A 101 12.06 12.54 5.21
CA ALA A 101 12.42 12.15 6.58
C ALA A 101 13.87 11.67 6.65
N GLU A 102 14.46 11.79 7.83
CA GLU A 102 15.77 11.23 8.13
C GLU A 102 15.84 10.78 9.58
N PHE A 103 16.34 9.57 9.80
CA PHE A 103 16.57 9.06 11.14
C PHE A 103 17.64 7.96 11.14
N ASN A 104 18.55 8.00 12.12
CA ASN A 104 19.59 6.98 12.33
C ASN A 104 20.40 6.63 11.07
N GLY A 105 20.72 7.65 10.25
CA GLY A 105 21.46 7.45 9.00
C GLY A 105 20.60 7.01 7.82
N ALA A 106 19.36 6.57 8.01
CA ALA A 106 18.42 6.32 6.91
C ALA A 106 17.75 7.62 6.44
N VAL A 107 17.45 7.68 5.15
CA VAL A 107 16.81 8.79 4.45
C VAL A 107 15.57 8.26 3.74
N LEU A 108 14.46 8.99 3.83
CA LEU A 108 13.30 8.86 2.94
C LEU A 108 13.23 10.12 2.09
N ALA A 109 13.24 9.93 0.77
CA ALA A 109 13.18 10.99 -0.20
C ALA A 109 12.00 10.82 -1.17
N GLY A 110 11.53 11.96 -1.69
CA GLY A 110 10.57 12.01 -2.79
C GLY A 110 11.15 12.76 -3.97
N HIS A 111 10.87 12.29 -5.19
CA HIS A 111 11.30 12.91 -6.43
C HIS A 111 10.10 13.14 -7.35
N PRO A 112 9.56 14.37 -7.40
CA PRO A 112 8.45 14.69 -8.28
C PRO A 112 8.89 14.61 -9.75
N GLY A 113 8.17 13.83 -10.55
CA GLY A 113 8.46 13.64 -11.96
C GLY A 113 7.21 13.74 -12.85
N ARG A 114 7.43 13.70 -14.17
CA ARG A 114 6.36 13.74 -15.18
C ARG A 114 5.37 12.56 -15.10
N TYR A 115 5.82 11.44 -14.53
CA TYR A 115 5.03 10.20 -14.41
C TYR A 115 4.54 9.97 -12.98
N GLY A 116 4.53 11.03 -12.19
CA GLY A 116 4.20 11.04 -10.78
C GLY A 116 5.43 11.01 -9.89
N VAL A 117 5.20 10.93 -8.58
CA VAL A 117 6.28 10.93 -7.59
C VAL A 117 6.95 9.57 -7.52
N GLU A 118 8.29 9.56 -7.56
CA GLU A 118 9.13 8.43 -7.16
C GLU A 118 9.51 8.60 -5.69
N PHE A 119 9.49 7.51 -4.93
CA PHE A 119 10.02 7.51 -3.56
C PHE A 119 11.30 6.69 -3.51
N VAL A 120 12.24 7.11 -2.67
CA VAL A 120 13.51 6.39 -2.51
C VAL A 120 13.91 6.40 -1.05
N THR A 121 14.41 5.27 -0.58
CA THR A 121 15.10 5.18 0.71
C THR A 121 16.59 4.94 0.50
N TRP A 122 17.41 5.63 1.29
CA TRP A 122 18.86 5.50 1.26
C TRP A 122 19.42 5.42 2.67
N GLU A 123 20.71 5.12 2.75
CA GLU A 123 21.51 5.40 3.92
C GLU A 123 22.58 6.45 3.60
N TRP A 124 22.83 7.34 4.55
CA TRP A 124 23.95 8.26 4.52
C TRP A 124 25.27 7.49 4.60
N SER A 125 26.19 7.85 3.71
CA SER A 125 27.56 7.36 3.67
C SER A 125 28.53 8.54 3.64
N CYS A 126 29.85 8.25 3.70
CA CYS A 126 30.91 9.25 3.56
C CYS A 126 30.75 10.47 4.49
N GLY A 127 30.36 10.26 5.76
CA GLY A 127 30.17 11.36 6.70
C GLY A 127 29.00 12.28 6.33
N ARG A 128 27.93 11.71 5.75
CA ARG A 128 26.69 12.39 5.32
C ARG A 128 26.87 13.30 4.10
N THR A 129 27.75 12.89 3.20
CA THR A 129 27.95 13.54 1.89
C THR A 129 27.50 12.64 0.74
N GLY A 130 27.55 11.31 0.91
CA GLY A 130 27.09 10.35 -0.08
C GLY A 130 25.83 9.61 0.37
N LEU A 131 25.12 9.02 -0.59
CA LEU A 131 23.99 8.12 -0.34
C LEU A 131 24.34 6.72 -0.87
N TRP A 132 23.97 5.67 -0.15
CA TRP A 132 24.21 4.27 -0.53
C TRP A 132 22.97 3.39 -0.30
N GLN A 133 22.93 2.22 -0.96
CA GLN A 133 21.84 1.23 -0.90
C GLN A 133 20.44 1.81 -1.14
N GLY A 134 20.23 2.42 -2.32
CA GLY A 134 18.93 2.97 -2.68
C GLY A 134 17.88 1.89 -2.94
N HIS A 135 16.74 1.92 -2.23
CA HIS A 135 15.54 1.19 -2.64
C HIS A 135 14.57 2.17 -3.29
N TYR A 136 14.23 1.91 -4.55
CA TYR A 136 13.43 2.81 -5.39
C TYR A 136 12.01 2.28 -5.54
N TYR A 137 11.03 3.17 -5.46
CA TYR A 137 9.61 2.87 -5.59
C TYR A 137 9.05 3.68 -6.76
N ASP A 138 8.60 2.96 -7.79
CA ASP A 138 8.37 3.48 -9.14
C ASP A 138 7.56 4.80 -9.19
N PRO A 139 7.89 5.71 -10.13
CA PRO A 139 7.09 6.90 -10.39
C PRO A 139 5.59 6.60 -10.56
N GLY A 140 4.78 7.38 -9.85
CA GLY A 140 3.33 7.31 -9.92
C GLY A 140 2.77 5.99 -9.37
N SER A 141 3.56 5.18 -8.65
CA SER A 141 3.06 4.09 -7.80
C SER A 141 2.10 4.59 -6.71
N GLY A 142 2.11 5.91 -6.46
CA GLY A 142 1.13 6.61 -5.65
C GLY A 142 1.16 6.11 -4.20
N PRO A 143 0.00 5.86 -3.59
CA PRO A 143 -0.07 5.35 -2.22
C PRO A 143 0.76 4.09 -1.97
N ASN A 144 0.81 3.15 -2.92
CA ASN A 144 1.53 1.90 -2.72
C ASN A 144 3.04 2.14 -2.56
N GLY A 145 3.66 2.88 -3.49
CA GLY A 145 5.09 3.16 -3.38
C GLY A 145 5.44 4.04 -2.18
N TYR A 146 4.60 5.02 -1.85
CA TYR A 146 4.81 5.84 -0.66
C TYR A 146 4.75 5.01 0.63
N LEU A 147 3.76 4.14 0.78
CA LEU A 147 3.59 3.31 1.97
C LEU A 147 4.72 2.26 2.08
N SER A 148 5.12 1.65 0.97
CA SER A 148 6.28 0.76 0.92
C SER A 148 7.57 1.49 1.32
N ALA A 149 7.80 2.70 0.80
CA ALA A 149 8.95 3.51 1.15
C ALA A 149 8.94 3.92 2.65
N LYS A 150 7.78 4.25 3.22
CA LYS A 150 7.63 4.51 4.65
C LYS A 150 7.98 3.29 5.49
N GLN A 151 7.47 2.12 5.13
CA GLN A 151 7.74 0.89 5.86
C GLN A 151 9.22 0.52 5.81
N ASP A 152 9.83 0.58 4.62
CA ASP A 152 11.26 0.32 4.45
C ASP A 152 12.12 1.33 5.22
N PHE A 153 11.77 2.62 5.17
CA PHE A 153 12.42 3.65 6.00
C PHE A 153 12.31 3.31 7.50
N CYS A 154 11.14 2.93 7.99
CA CYS A 154 10.96 2.56 9.40
C CYS A 154 11.85 1.38 9.81
N VAL A 155 12.01 0.37 8.96
CA VAL A 155 12.90 -0.77 9.23
C VAL A 155 14.36 -0.36 9.21
N ARG A 156 14.79 0.29 8.13
CA ARG A 156 16.20 0.67 7.92
C ARG A 156 16.71 1.69 8.93
N SER A 157 15.83 2.59 9.36
CA SER A 157 16.12 3.56 10.41
C SER A 157 16.14 2.94 11.82
N GLY A 158 15.66 1.69 11.98
CA GLY A 158 15.54 1.02 13.27
C GLY A 158 14.36 1.49 14.12
N LEU A 159 13.43 2.27 13.55
CA LEU A 159 12.16 2.62 14.21
C LEU A 159 11.25 1.38 14.37
N MET A 160 11.39 0.41 13.48
CA MET A 160 10.76 -0.90 13.57
C MET A 160 11.81 -2.01 13.56
N ASP A 161 11.64 -2.96 14.47
CA ASP A 161 12.45 -4.17 14.50
C ASP A 161 12.00 -5.11 13.38
N GLN A 162 12.90 -5.40 12.45
CA GLN A 162 12.66 -6.32 11.33
C GLN A 162 12.18 -7.70 11.80
N HIS A 163 12.59 -8.16 12.99
CA HIS A 163 12.22 -9.46 13.53
C HIS A 163 10.76 -9.51 14.02
N ARG A 164 10.07 -8.36 14.07
CA ARG A 164 8.65 -8.25 14.40
C ARG A 164 7.77 -8.13 13.16
N LEU A 165 8.36 -8.11 11.97
CA LEU A 165 7.64 -8.02 10.71
C LEU A 165 7.45 -9.40 10.12
N PHE A 166 6.22 -9.66 9.68
CA PHE A 166 5.88 -10.81 8.88
C PHE A 166 5.73 -10.37 7.42
N THR A 167 6.17 -11.22 6.50
CA THR A 167 5.86 -11.09 5.07
C THR A 167 4.36 -11.32 4.84
N ASN A 168 3.84 -10.88 3.70
CA ASN A 168 2.44 -11.13 3.34
C ASN A 168 2.16 -12.64 3.28
N GLU A 169 3.10 -13.43 2.79
CA GLU A 169 3.03 -14.89 2.76
C GLU A 169 2.98 -15.48 4.17
N GLN A 170 3.85 -15.02 5.08
CA GLN A 170 3.81 -15.45 6.48
C GLN A 170 2.50 -15.09 7.16
N LEU A 171 1.97 -13.89 6.90
CA LEU A 171 0.67 -13.48 7.42
C LEU A 171 -0.48 -14.30 6.82
N ALA A 172 -0.40 -14.67 5.54
CA ALA A 172 -1.37 -15.55 4.90
C ALA A 172 -1.40 -16.94 5.55
N GLU A 173 -0.24 -17.52 5.88
CA GLU A 173 -0.18 -18.78 6.62
C GLU A 173 -0.73 -18.66 8.04
N VAL A 174 -0.38 -17.58 8.76
CA VAL A 174 -0.96 -17.32 10.09
C VAL A 174 -2.48 -17.20 9.97
N TYR A 175 -2.99 -16.51 8.95
CA TYR A 175 -4.42 -16.38 8.70
C TYR A 175 -5.09 -17.74 8.45
N ARG A 176 -4.47 -18.61 7.65
CA ARG A 176 -4.98 -19.97 7.40
C ARG A 176 -5.12 -20.75 8.71
N CYS A 177 -4.06 -20.83 9.51
CA CYS A 177 -4.09 -21.57 10.78
C CYS A 177 -5.13 -21.00 11.77
N VAL A 178 -5.27 -19.67 11.79
CA VAL A 178 -6.28 -19.00 12.63
C VAL A 178 -7.68 -19.33 12.15
N SER A 179 -7.93 -19.29 10.83
CA SER A 179 -9.22 -19.60 10.22
C SER A 179 -9.63 -21.05 10.48
N GLU A 180 -8.72 -22.00 10.26
CA GLU A 180 -8.93 -23.42 10.58
C GLU A 180 -9.29 -23.63 12.05
N THR A 181 -8.62 -22.92 12.96
CA THR A 181 -8.92 -23.01 14.40
C THR A 181 -10.32 -22.48 14.72
N LEU A 182 -10.71 -21.35 14.11
CA LEU A 182 -12.02 -20.72 14.30
C LEU A 182 -13.16 -21.56 13.70
N GLU A 183 -12.91 -22.26 12.59
CA GLU A 183 -13.89 -23.14 11.93
C GLU A 183 -13.95 -24.54 12.56
N SER A 184 -12.93 -24.92 13.34
CA SER A 184 -12.88 -26.23 13.98
C SER A 184 -14.00 -26.41 15.01
N ALA A 185 -14.45 -27.66 15.19
CA ALA A 185 -15.42 -28.01 16.21
C ALA A 185 -14.84 -28.03 17.65
N TYR A 186 -13.55 -27.69 17.82
CA TYR A 186 -12.91 -27.67 19.13
C TYR A 186 -13.42 -26.50 19.98
N LEU A 187 -13.75 -26.79 21.24
CA LEU A 187 -14.15 -25.75 22.18
C LEU A 187 -12.94 -24.88 22.54
N ILE A 188 -13.00 -23.61 22.16
CA ILE A 188 -12.06 -22.56 22.61
C ILE A 188 -12.77 -21.60 23.56
N THR A 189 -12.01 -20.91 24.41
CA THR A 189 -12.60 -19.92 25.31
C THR A 189 -13.09 -18.69 24.52
N PRO A 190 -14.11 -17.97 25.01
CA PRO A 190 -14.60 -16.75 24.36
C PRO A 190 -13.50 -15.69 24.17
N GLU A 191 -12.55 -15.59 25.11
CA GLU A 191 -11.43 -14.66 25.01
C GLU A 191 -10.48 -15.02 23.87
N ARG A 192 -10.18 -16.32 23.71
CA ARG A 192 -9.34 -16.82 22.62
C ARG A 192 -10.04 -16.61 21.28
N GLN A 193 -11.33 -16.90 21.19
CA GLN A 193 -12.10 -16.68 19.97
C GLN A 193 -12.01 -15.21 19.53
N LYS A 194 -12.29 -14.27 20.43
CA LYS A 194 -12.21 -12.83 20.14
C LYS A 194 -10.81 -12.40 19.69
N LEU A 195 -9.75 -12.94 20.29
CA LEU A 195 -8.38 -12.66 19.88
C LEU A 195 -8.10 -13.16 18.45
N LEU A 196 -8.52 -14.37 18.12
CA LEU A 196 -8.32 -14.97 16.80
C LEU A 196 -9.15 -14.26 15.70
N GLU A 197 -10.38 -13.86 16.02
CA GLU A 197 -11.20 -13.02 15.15
C GLU A 197 -10.49 -11.68 14.87
N GLY A 198 -9.96 -11.03 15.91
CA GLY A 198 -9.19 -9.78 15.77
C GLY A 198 -7.90 -9.94 14.96
N VAL A 199 -7.17 -11.04 15.14
CA VAL A 199 -5.99 -11.37 14.30
C VAL A 199 -6.40 -11.51 12.84
N SER A 200 -7.49 -12.22 12.57
CA SER A 200 -8.01 -12.41 11.22
C SER A 200 -8.39 -11.09 10.55
N GLU A 201 -9.04 -10.19 11.29
CA GLU A 201 -9.39 -8.85 10.81
C GLU A 201 -8.16 -8.00 10.51
N GLN A 202 -7.17 -8.01 11.42
CA GLN A 202 -5.94 -7.26 11.24
C GLN A 202 -5.16 -7.73 10.00
N ILE A 203 -5.08 -9.05 9.78
CA ILE A 203 -4.39 -9.60 8.62
C ILE A 203 -5.13 -9.28 7.32
N ARG A 204 -6.47 -9.38 7.29
CA ARG A 204 -7.28 -8.98 6.13
C ARG A 204 -7.06 -7.53 5.72
N TRP A 205 -6.82 -6.65 6.69
CA TRP A 205 -6.51 -5.25 6.41
C TRP A 205 -5.07 -5.05 5.94
N ALA A 206 -4.12 -5.79 6.52
CA ALA A 206 -2.70 -5.63 6.24
C ALA A 206 -2.24 -6.26 4.91
N VAL A 207 -2.94 -7.29 4.41
CA VAL A 207 -2.55 -8.07 3.24
C VAL A 207 -3.61 -7.94 2.13
N PRO A 208 -3.39 -7.05 1.13
CA PRO A 208 -4.41 -6.75 0.11
C PRO A 208 -4.77 -7.92 -0.81
N ASP A 209 -3.85 -8.85 -1.04
CA ASP A 209 -3.93 -10.03 -1.90
C ASP A 209 -4.02 -11.34 -1.10
N LEU A 210 -4.54 -11.25 0.13
CA LEU A 210 -4.67 -12.38 1.04
C LEU A 210 -5.41 -13.57 0.40
N PRO A 211 -6.55 -13.40 -0.30
CA PRO A 211 -7.26 -14.52 -0.91
C PRO A 211 -6.40 -15.28 -1.94
N GLU A 212 -5.66 -14.56 -2.77
CA GLU A 212 -4.76 -15.12 -3.77
C GLU A 212 -3.61 -15.87 -3.11
N LEU A 213 -2.99 -15.31 -2.08
CA LEU A 213 -1.90 -15.95 -1.33
C LEU A 213 -2.35 -17.23 -0.64
N VAL A 214 -3.53 -17.21 0.00
CA VAL A 214 -4.14 -18.40 0.61
C VAL A 214 -4.43 -19.46 -0.44
N SER A 215 -5.00 -19.07 -1.58
CA SER A 215 -5.33 -20.00 -2.67
C SER A 215 -4.08 -20.66 -3.25
N GLN A 216 -3.04 -19.88 -3.56
CA GLN A 216 -1.77 -20.40 -4.04
C GLN A 216 -1.11 -21.35 -3.04
N SER A 217 -1.21 -21.04 -1.75
CA SER A 217 -0.68 -21.91 -0.70
C SER A 217 -1.43 -23.25 -0.64
N ASN A 218 -2.76 -23.24 -0.73
CA ASN A 218 -3.57 -24.47 -0.81
C ASN A 218 -3.22 -25.30 -2.06
N GLU A 219 -3.05 -24.65 -3.21
CA GLU A 219 -2.65 -25.31 -4.46
C GLU A 219 -1.29 -26.01 -4.32
N ARG A 220 -0.31 -25.36 -3.70
CA ARG A 220 1.02 -25.96 -3.44
C ARG A 220 0.96 -27.21 -2.57
N GLU A 221 0.09 -27.24 -1.56
CA GLU A 221 -0.10 -28.44 -0.73
C GLU A 221 -0.72 -29.59 -1.53
N LEU A 222 -1.72 -29.31 -2.37
CA LEU A 222 -2.34 -30.30 -3.25
C LEU A 222 -1.34 -30.87 -4.27
N GLU A 223 -0.50 -30.01 -4.85
CA GLU A 223 0.58 -30.43 -5.75
C GLU A 223 1.58 -31.35 -5.04
N ALA A 224 1.98 -31.01 -3.82
CA ALA A 224 2.90 -31.83 -3.02
C ALA A 224 2.31 -33.22 -2.71
N MET A 225 1.05 -33.29 -2.28
CA MET A 225 0.36 -34.57 -2.03
C MET A 225 0.31 -35.45 -3.29
N SER A 226 -0.01 -34.85 -4.45
CA SER A 226 -0.08 -35.59 -5.72
C SER A 226 1.27 -36.14 -6.20
N GLN A 227 2.38 -35.48 -5.85
CA GLN A 227 3.74 -35.93 -6.16
C GLN A 227 4.17 -37.08 -5.24
N GLU A 228 3.82 -37.02 -3.96
CA GLU A 228 4.08 -38.12 -3.01
C GLU A 228 3.34 -39.40 -3.40
N GLU A 229 2.06 -39.30 -3.78
CA GLU A 229 1.27 -40.45 -4.26
C GLU A 229 1.88 -41.09 -5.53
N GLN A 230 2.41 -40.28 -6.45
CA GLN A 230 3.08 -40.79 -7.66
C GLN A 230 4.41 -41.49 -7.35
N LEU A 231 5.17 -40.96 -6.39
CA LEU A 231 6.45 -41.56 -5.96
C LEU A 231 6.22 -42.91 -5.28
N ASP A 232 5.22 -43.03 -4.42
CA ASP A 232 4.87 -44.26 -3.72
C ASP A 232 4.47 -45.37 -4.73
N VAL A 233 3.62 -45.04 -5.71
CA VAL A 233 3.23 -45.97 -6.79
C VAL A 233 4.44 -46.42 -7.62
N THR A 234 5.43 -45.56 -7.87
CA THR A 234 6.65 -45.95 -8.60
C THR A 234 7.63 -46.79 -7.78
N MET A 235 7.58 -46.74 -6.44
CA MET A 235 8.43 -47.55 -5.56
C MET A 235 7.85 -48.94 -5.28
N GLU A 236 6.54 -49.13 -5.44
CA GLU A 236 5.87 -50.43 -5.29
C GLU A 236 5.88 -51.31 -6.56
N MET A 237 6.36 -50.80 -7.70
CA MET A 237 6.52 -51.52 -8.98
C MET A 237 7.93 -52.07 -9.20
#